data_AF-A0A7W6FHL0-F1
#
_entry.id   AF-A0A7W6FHL0-F1
#
_cell.length_a   1.000
_cell.length_b   1.000
_cell.length_c   1.000
_cell.angle_alpha   90.00
_cell.angle_beta   90.00
_cell.angle_gamma   90.00
#
_symmetry.space_group_name_H-M   'P 1'
#
loop_
_entity.id
_entity.type
_entity.pdbx_description
1 polymer ?
#
loop_
_entity_poly.entity_id
_entity_poly.type
_entity_poly.pdbx_seq_one_letter_code
_entity_poly.pdbx_strand_id
1 'polypeptide(L)'
;MTRITRRRLLGGAAAASLPVPLPEAAAGMDDLAIVRMLIDAHKAAIARWSDLPEIWSDQAAVAMWEKLSCEKNEAAEMLCFYRPTSLEGVHAKAEYMFGCGDFVDQEANDDWTRAELISGFLPARANDARMVQEGVLGTRS
;
A
#
# COMPACT_ATOMS: atom_id res chain seq x y z
N MET A 1 27.47 26.05 -16.86
CA MET A 1 26.07 26.05 -16.37
C MET A 1 25.24 25.18 -17.29
N THR A 2 25.07 23.91 -16.97
CA THR A 2 24.37 22.94 -17.82
C THR A 2 22.92 22.83 -17.37
N ARG A 3 21.98 23.34 -18.19
CA ARG A 3 20.54 23.29 -17.89
C ARG A 3 20.05 21.84 -17.92
N ILE A 4 19.63 21.33 -16.76
CA ILE A 4 18.94 20.04 -16.64
C ILE A 4 17.46 20.29 -16.99
N THR A 5 17.00 19.74 -18.11
CA THR A 5 15.60 19.85 -18.57
C THR A 5 14.67 18.88 -17.83
N ARG A 6 13.46 19.37 -17.54
CA ARG A 6 12.34 18.74 -16.79
C ARG A 6 12.01 17.28 -17.17
N ARG A 7 12.36 16.86 -18.40
CA ARG A 7 12.11 15.52 -18.94
C ARG A 7 13.02 14.41 -18.35
N ARG A 8 14.10 14.78 -17.66
CA ARG A 8 15.00 13.83 -16.98
C ARG A 8 14.66 13.59 -15.50
N LEU A 9 13.69 14.32 -14.94
CA LEU A 9 13.26 14.22 -13.55
C LEU A 9 12.24 13.09 -13.29
N LEU A 10 11.63 12.53 -14.34
CA LEU A 10 10.54 11.54 -14.22
C LEU A 10 10.87 10.19 -14.86
N GLY A 11 12.13 9.99 -15.28
CA GLY A 11 12.56 8.77 -15.96
C GLY A 11 13.37 7.87 -15.04
N GLY A 12 12.70 6.92 -14.38
CA GLY A 12 13.31 5.69 -13.86
C GLY A 12 14.01 5.81 -12.50
N ALA A 13 13.34 5.33 -11.45
CA ALA A 13 13.99 4.73 -10.30
C ALA A 13 12.97 3.82 -9.60
N ALA A 14 13.01 2.53 -9.94
CA ALA A 14 12.28 1.50 -9.24
C ALA A 14 12.81 1.31 -7.81
N ALA A 15 11.87 1.05 -6.90
CA ALA A 15 12.00 0.34 -5.62
C ALA A 15 13.06 0.82 -4.60
N ALA A 16 12.59 1.47 -3.53
CA ALA A 16 12.99 1.15 -2.14
C ALA A 16 12.24 2.06 -1.15
N SER A 17 11.17 1.55 -0.54
CA SER A 17 10.67 1.92 0.79
C SER A 17 9.55 0.95 1.19
N LEU A 18 9.96 -0.24 1.66
CA LEU A 18 9.17 -1.44 2.00
C LEU A 18 8.15 -1.84 0.90
N PRO A 19 8.59 -2.53 -0.16
CA PRO A 19 7.67 -2.99 -1.19
C PRO A 19 6.91 -4.18 -0.59
N VAL A 20 5.66 -3.96 -0.16
CA VAL A 20 4.75 -5.09 -0.24
C VAL A 20 4.68 -5.42 -1.74
N PRO A 21 5.08 -6.64 -2.15
CA PRO A 21 5.16 -6.98 -3.56
C PRO A 21 3.78 -6.76 -4.17
N LEU A 22 3.71 -5.91 -5.19
CA LEU A 22 2.46 -5.72 -5.89
C LEU A 22 2.00 -7.06 -6.48
N PRO A 23 0.69 -7.33 -6.52
CA PRO A 23 0.16 -8.51 -7.17
C PRO A 23 0.65 -8.57 -8.61
N GLU A 24 0.86 -9.76 -9.18
CA GLU A 24 1.25 -9.90 -10.59
C GLU A 24 0.30 -9.17 -11.54
N ALA A 25 -0.98 -9.08 -11.17
CA ALA A 25 -2.00 -8.33 -11.89
C ALA A 25 -1.68 -6.83 -12.06
N ALA A 26 -0.82 -6.25 -11.21
CA ALA A 26 -0.38 -4.86 -11.31
C ALA A 26 0.66 -4.61 -12.41
N ALA A 27 1.20 -5.65 -13.04
CA ALA A 27 2.27 -5.52 -14.02
C ALA A 27 1.83 -4.66 -15.22
N GLY A 28 2.55 -3.56 -15.46
CA GLY A 28 2.29 -2.64 -16.57
C GLY A 28 1.14 -1.65 -16.35
N MET A 29 0.50 -1.67 -15.18
CA MET A 29 -0.51 -0.68 -14.81
C MET A 29 0.13 0.67 -14.43
N ASP A 30 -0.61 1.75 -14.64
CA ASP A 30 -0.26 3.05 -14.06
C ASP A 30 -0.67 3.13 -12.58
N ASP A 31 -0.15 4.12 -11.86
CA ASP A 31 -0.40 4.28 -10.43
C ASP A 31 -1.89 4.37 -10.07
N LEU A 32 -2.69 5.06 -10.88
CA LEU A 32 -4.12 5.20 -10.59
C LEU A 32 -4.83 3.85 -10.73
N ALA A 33 -4.48 3.07 -11.75
CA ALA A 33 -4.98 1.72 -11.95
C ALA A 33 -4.56 0.78 -10.81
N ILE A 34 -3.30 0.87 -10.33
CA ILE A 34 -2.83 0.09 -9.19
C ILE A 34 -3.60 0.48 -7.92
N VAL A 35 -3.73 1.78 -7.62
CA VAL A 35 -4.53 2.24 -6.46
C VAL A 35 -5.95 1.70 -6.53
N ARG A 36 -6.62 1.80 -7.68
CA ARG A 36 -7.99 1.30 -7.85
C ARG A 36 -8.09 -0.20 -7.63
N MET A 37 -7.16 -0.98 -8.19
CA MET A 37 -7.09 -2.42 -7.97
C MET A 37 -6.96 -2.76 -6.47
N LEU A 38 -6.10 -2.05 -5.74
CA LEU A 38 -5.91 -2.26 -4.30
C LEU A 38 -7.16 -1.85 -3.49
N ILE A 39 -7.81 -0.75 -3.87
CA ILE A 39 -9.09 -0.31 -3.27
C ILE A 39 -10.16 -1.39 -3.46
N ASP A 40 -10.29 -1.92 -4.68
CA ASP A 40 -11.31 -2.92 -5.00
C ASP A 40 -11.04 -4.24 -4.27
N ALA A 41 -9.77 -4.64 -4.14
CA ALA A 41 -9.37 -5.79 -3.34
C ALA A 41 -9.75 -5.63 -1.85
N HIS A 42 -9.47 -4.46 -1.27
CA HIS A 42 -9.83 -4.16 0.12
C HIS A 42 -11.34 -4.12 0.34
N LYS A 43 -12.10 -3.46 -0.55
CA LYS A 43 -13.58 -3.48 -0.50
C LYS A 43 -14.13 -4.89 -0.56
N ALA A 44 -13.58 -5.75 -1.41
CA ALA A 44 -14.00 -7.14 -1.52
C ALA A 44 -13.69 -7.94 -0.24
N ALA A 45 -12.55 -7.68 0.39
CA ALA A 45 -12.18 -8.32 1.67
C ALA A 45 -13.09 -7.87 2.82
N ILE A 46 -13.37 -6.56 2.93
CA ILE A 46 -14.35 -6.03 3.88
C ILE A 46 -15.71 -6.67 3.66
N ALA A 47 -16.21 -6.73 2.41
CA ALA A 47 -17.51 -7.32 2.13
C ALA A 47 -17.60 -8.77 2.62
N ARG A 48 -16.59 -9.60 2.34
CA ARG A 48 -16.53 -10.99 2.84
C ARG A 48 -16.52 -11.06 4.36
N TRP A 49 -15.78 -10.18 5.03
CA TRP A 49 -15.71 -10.14 6.49
C TRP A 49 -17.04 -9.66 7.11
N SER A 50 -17.67 -8.64 6.52
CA SER A 50 -18.97 -8.10 6.95
C SER A 50 -20.15 -9.06 6.72
N ASP A 51 -20.03 -9.96 5.74
CA ASP A 51 -21.04 -11.00 5.46
C ASP A 51 -20.97 -12.18 6.45
N LEU A 52 -20.03 -12.18 7.40
CA LEU A 52 -19.95 -13.22 8.43
C LEU A 52 -21.20 -13.18 9.35
N PRO A 53 -21.72 -14.35 9.77
CA PRO A 53 -22.78 -14.40 10.75
C PRO A 53 -22.30 -13.83 12.10
N GLU A 54 -23.19 -13.12 12.79
CA GLU A 54 -22.90 -12.44 14.08
C GLU A 54 -22.67 -13.42 15.25
N ILE A 55 -23.12 -14.68 15.11
CA ILE A 55 -22.99 -15.72 16.14
C ILE A 55 -21.98 -16.77 15.69
N TRP A 56 -20.89 -16.91 16.44
CA TRP A 56 -19.84 -17.92 16.21
C TRP A 56 -19.96 -19.03 17.26
N SER A 57 -20.66 -20.11 16.90
CA SER A 57 -21.01 -21.18 17.84
C SER A 57 -19.97 -22.30 17.96
N ASP A 58 -18.95 -22.32 17.10
CA ASP A 58 -17.95 -23.38 17.06
C ASP A 58 -16.56 -22.92 16.58
N GLN A 59 -15.59 -23.82 16.68
CA GLN A 59 -14.20 -23.56 16.27
C GLN A 59 -14.05 -23.29 14.77
N ALA A 60 -14.94 -23.82 13.92
CA ALA A 60 -14.88 -23.59 12.48
C ALA A 60 -15.30 -22.16 12.13
N ALA A 61 -16.30 -21.63 12.84
CA ALA A 61 -16.72 -20.23 12.72
C ALA A 61 -15.60 -19.26 13.16
N VAL A 62 -14.91 -19.57 14.28
CA VAL A 62 -13.75 -18.77 14.73
C VAL A 62 -12.62 -18.79 13.70
N ALA A 63 -12.25 -19.97 13.19
CA ALA A 63 -11.19 -20.08 12.18
C ALA A 63 -11.55 -19.34 10.87
N MET A 64 -12.83 -19.32 10.49
CA MET A 64 -13.31 -18.54 9.35
C MET A 64 -13.20 -17.03 9.60
N TRP A 65 -13.57 -16.58 10.80
CA TRP A 65 -13.41 -15.18 11.20
C TRP A 65 -11.95 -14.75 11.19
N GLU A 66 -11.04 -15.53 11.78
CA GLU A 66 -9.60 -15.25 11.80
C GLU A 66 -9.05 -15.14 10.37
N LYS A 67 -9.42 -16.09 9.50
CA LYS A 67 -9.01 -16.08 8.09
C LYS A 67 -9.44 -14.80 7.38
N LEU A 68 -10.73 -14.44 7.48
CA LEU A 68 -11.24 -13.26 6.77
C LEU A 68 -10.73 -11.95 7.38
N SER A 69 -10.47 -11.92 8.68
CA SER A 69 -9.79 -10.80 9.34
C SER A 69 -8.36 -10.63 8.82
N CYS A 70 -7.64 -11.74 8.63
CA CYS A 70 -6.30 -11.73 8.03
C CYS A 70 -6.33 -11.20 6.59
N GLU A 71 -7.24 -11.71 5.76
CA GLU A 71 -7.41 -11.24 4.37
C GLU A 71 -7.70 -9.72 4.30
N LYS A 72 -8.56 -9.22 5.19
CA LYS A 72 -8.88 -7.79 5.28
C LYS A 72 -7.63 -6.98 5.65
N ASN A 73 -6.87 -7.42 6.65
CA ASN A 73 -5.67 -6.73 7.12
C ASN A 73 -4.56 -6.73 6.06
N GLU A 74 -4.36 -7.84 5.34
CA GLU A 74 -3.39 -7.91 4.23
C GLU A 74 -3.79 -6.94 3.11
N ALA A 75 -5.07 -6.84 2.76
CA ALA A 75 -5.54 -5.91 1.75
C ALA A 75 -5.41 -4.44 2.20
N ALA A 76 -5.65 -4.15 3.49
CA ALA A 76 -5.41 -2.85 4.09
C ALA A 76 -3.92 -2.48 4.06
N GLU A 77 -3.04 -3.44 4.37
CA GLU A 77 -1.59 -3.28 4.37
C GLU A 77 -1.07 -2.86 2.99
N MET A 78 -1.51 -3.56 1.95
CA MET A 78 -1.19 -3.22 0.57
C MET A 78 -1.54 -1.77 0.24
N LEU A 79 -2.72 -1.29 0.66
CA LEU A 79 -3.13 0.09 0.47
C LEU A 79 -2.27 1.07 1.27
N CYS A 80 -2.08 0.82 2.57
CA CYS A 80 -1.30 1.68 3.46
C CYS A 80 0.12 1.90 2.96
N PHE A 81 0.80 0.83 2.54
CA PHE A 81 2.21 0.88 2.16
C PHE A 81 2.47 1.18 0.68
N TYR A 82 1.51 0.95 -0.22
CA TYR A 82 1.69 1.35 -1.61
C TYR A 82 1.86 2.88 -1.72
N ARG A 83 2.86 3.30 -2.51
CA ARG A 83 3.26 4.71 -2.68
C ARG A 83 3.02 5.15 -4.12
N PRO A 84 1.86 5.74 -4.43
CA PRO A 84 1.63 6.32 -5.75
C PRO A 84 2.62 7.46 -6.00
N THR A 85 3.17 7.53 -7.21
CA THR A 85 4.03 8.62 -7.67
C THR A 85 3.26 9.72 -8.42
N SER A 86 2.06 9.39 -8.91
CA SER A 86 1.10 10.34 -9.50
C SER A 86 0.24 11.06 -8.45
N LEU A 87 -0.10 12.32 -8.73
CA LEU A 87 -1.03 13.08 -7.88
C LEU A 87 -2.43 12.46 -7.88
N GLU A 88 -2.86 11.93 -9.02
CA GLU A 88 -4.14 11.26 -9.19
C GLU A 88 -4.22 10.00 -8.30
N GLY A 89 -3.16 9.19 -8.26
CA GLY A 89 -3.08 8.03 -7.38
C GLY A 89 -3.07 8.41 -5.91
N VAL A 90 -2.32 9.46 -5.54
CA VAL A 90 -2.30 9.99 -4.17
C VAL A 90 -3.70 10.46 -3.73
N HIS A 91 -4.39 11.22 -4.58
CA HIS A 91 -5.74 11.71 -4.28
C HIS A 91 -6.75 10.57 -4.17
N ALA A 92 -6.75 9.61 -5.10
CA ALA A 92 -7.65 8.46 -5.06
C ALA A 92 -7.45 7.61 -3.80
N LYS A 93 -6.18 7.38 -3.40
CA LYS A 93 -5.84 6.67 -2.17
C LYS A 93 -6.32 7.45 -0.94
N ALA A 94 -6.03 8.75 -0.87
CA ALA A 94 -6.45 9.60 0.24
C ALA A 94 -7.97 9.63 0.39
N GLU A 95 -8.70 9.89 -0.70
CA GLU A 95 -10.17 9.92 -0.70
C GLU A 95 -10.76 8.62 -0.14
N TYR A 96 -10.22 7.48 -0.56
CA TYR A 96 -10.69 6.20 -0.05
C TYR A 96 -10.34 5.96 1.42
N MET A 97 -9.09 6.18 1.82
CA MET A 97 -8.66 5.92 3.20
C MET A 97 -9.36 6.83 4.22
N PHE A 98 -9.60 8.10 3.88
CA PHE A 98 -10.35 9.02 4.77
C PHE A 98 -11.86 8.75 4.79
N GLY A 99 -12.41 8.15 3.72
CA GLY A 99 -13.84 7.84 3.63
C GLY A 99 -14.23 6.44 4.11
N CYS A 100 -13.25 5.57 4.40
CA CYS A 100 -13.48 4.17 4.76
C CYS A 100 -13.46 4.01 6.29
N GLY A 101 -14.60 3.61 6.86
CA GLY A 101 -14.75 3.38 8.30
C GLY A 101 -13.70 2.44 8.87
N ASP A 102 -13.29 1.40 8.13
CA ASP A 102 -12.27 0.46 8.60
C ASP A 102 -10.92 1.15 8.92
N PHE A 103 -10.48 2.12 8.11
CA PHE A 103 -9.25 2.88 8.40
C PHE A 103 -9.45 3.95 9.48
N VAL A 104 -10.63 4.54 9.56
CA VAL A 104 -10.97 5.57 10.56
C VAL A 104 -11.12 4.96 11.95
N ASP A 105 -11.78 3.81 12.04
CA ASP A 105 -12.05 3.09 13.29
C ASP A 105 -10.77 2.40 13.80
N GLN A 106 -9.88 1.94 12.91
CA GLN A 106 -8.60 1.36 13.30
C GLN A 106 -7.63 2.36 13.95
N GLU A 107 -7.72 3.66 13.62
CA GLU A 107 -6.98 4.68 14.38
C GLU A 107 -7.50 4.77 15.83
N ALA A 108 -8.80 4.55 16.05
CA ALA A 108 -9.41 4.60 17.37
C ALA A 108 -9.19 3.30 18.19
N ASN A 109 -8.97 2.17 17.52
CA ASN A 109 -8.81 0.85 18.14
C ASN A 109 -7.35 0.44 18.41
N ASP A 110 -6.36 1.31 18.11
CA ASP A 110 -4.92 1.02 18.23
C ASP A 110 -4.42 -0.18 17.39
N ASP A 111 -5.22 -0.68 16.44
CA ASP A 111 -4.84 -1.78 15.55
C ASP A 111 -3.74 -1.36 14.56
N TRP A 112 -3.69 -0.06 14.23
CA TRP A 112 -2.73 0.54 13.30
C TRP A 112 -2.20 1.84 13.86
N THR A 113 -0.89 2.03 13.81
CA THR A 113 -0.30 3.31 14.17
C THR A 113 -0.61 4.36 13.10
N ARG A 114 -0.77 5.61 13.51
CA ARG A 114 -0.83 6.76 12.58
C ARG A 114 0.30 6.75 11.56
N ALA A 115 1.49 6.30 11.97
CA ALA A 115 2.65 6.21 11.10
C ALA A 115 2.46 5.19 9.97
N GLU A 116 1.82 4.05 10.23
CA GLU A 116 1.51 3.03 9.22
C GLU A 116 0.46 3.53 8.23
N LEU A 117 -0.61 4.16 8.73
CA LEU A 117 -1.68 4.74 7.91
C LEU A 117 -1.17 5.81 6.93
N ILE A 118 -0.23 6.67 7.37
CA ILE A 118 0.31 7.74 6.52
C ILE A 118 1.55 7.33 5.73
N SER A 119 2.13 6.15 5.99
CA SER A 119 3.45 5.75 5.48
C SER A 119 3.55 5.80 3.96
N GLY A 120 2.51 5.35 3.26
CA GLY A 120 2.46 5.35 1.79
C GLY A 120 2.13 6.70 1.15
N PHE A 121 1.91 7.75 1.93
CA PHE A 121 1.81 9.13 1.42
C PHE A 121 3.14 9.88 1.49
N LEU A 122 4.12 9.35 2.23
CA LEU A 122 5.41 9.99 2.39
C LEU A 122 6.35 9.65 1.21
N PRO A 123 7.10 10.64 0.70
CA PRO A 123 8.14 10.38 -0.29
C PRO A 123 9.18 9.39 0.26
N ALA A 124 9.76 8.57 -0.60
CA ALA A 124 10.86 7.68 -0.23
C ALA A 124 12.01 8.51 0.39
N ARG A 125 12.64 8.03 1.48
CA ARG A 125 13.65 8.81 2.20
C ARG A 125 14.93 8.93 1.35
N ALA A 126 15.56 10.10 1.38
CA ALA A 126 16.77 10.39 0.59
C ALA A 126 17.98 9.51 0.96
N ASN A 127 18.07 8.98 2.19
CA ASN A 127 19.16 8.07 2.60
C ASN A 127 19.05 6.67 1.96
N ASP A 128 17.87 6.28 1.50
CA ASP A 128 17.67 5.01 0.80
C ASP A 128 18.24 5.08 -0.63
N ALA A 129 18.42 6.29 -1.17
CA ALA A 129 19.02 6.55 -2.48
C ALA A 129 20.56 6.43 -2.50
N ARG A 130 21.23 6.59 -1.35
CA ARG A 130 22.71 6.58 -1.27
C ARG A 130 23.29 5.17 -1.24
N MET A 131 22.62 4.23 -0.57
CA MET A 131 23.08 2.83 -0.49
C MET A 131 22.97 2.09 -1.83
N VAL A 132 21.99 2.45 -2.67
CA VAL A 132 21.85 1.89 -4.03
C VAL A 132 22.98 2.37 -4.96
N GLN A 133 23.51 3.58 -4.74
CA GLN A 133 24.63 4.12 -5.51
C GLN A 133 25.97 3.46 -5.16
N GLU A 134 26.20 3.13 -3.88
CA GLU A 134 27.46 2.54 -3.41
C GLU A 134 27.57 1.03 -3.74
N GLY A 135 26.44 0.31 -3.86
CA GLY A 135 26.41 -1.12 -4.21
C GLY A 135 26.74 -1.47 -5.67
N VAL A 136 26.62 -0.51 -6.60
CA VAL A 136 26.87 -0.74 -8.05
C VAL A 136 28.36 -0.54 -8.43
N LEU A 137 29.17 0.07 -7.56
CA LEU A 137 30.60 0.28 -7.80
C LEU A 137 31.52 -0.81 -7.20
N GLY A 138 30.94 -1.85 -6.57
CA GLY A 138 31.68 -2.84 -5.78
C GLY A 138 32.09 -4.15 -6.47
N THR A 139 32.02 -4.27 -7.80
CA THR A 139 32.49 -5.49 -8.51
C THR A 139 33.30 -5.15 -9.77
N ARG A 140 34.39 -4.40 -9.60
CA ARG A 140 35.53 -4.45 -10.52
C ARG A 140 36.84 -4.30 -9.74
N SER A 141 37.38 -5.42 -9.28
CA SER A 141 38.81 -5.74 -9.27
C SER A 141 38.97 -7.22 -9.00
#